data_AF-A0A960F9X8-F1
#
_entry.id   AF-A0A960F9X8-F1
#
_cell.length_a   1.000
_cell.length_b   1.000
_cell.length_c   1.000
_cell.angle_alpha   90.00
_cell.angle_beta   90.00
_cell.angle_gamma   90.00
#
_symmetry.space_group_name_H-M   'P 1'
#
loop_
_entity.id
_entity.type
_entity.pdbx_description
1 polymer ?
#
loop_
_entity_poly.entity_id
_entity_poly.type
_entity_poly.pdbx_seq_one_letter_code
_entity_poly.pdbx_strand_id
1 'polypeptide(L)'
;PGTRVTFALVGVVADAHAAGRLAHPGDAAASVTSSDLSAELAHLAELTNSDLPAGGVLGFLVAWTQMFGLIGFEITNQTRNMVTAHASLFDATVRLQALQLGLR
;
A
#
# COMPACT_ATOMS: atom_id res chain seq x y z
N PRO A 1 -18.92 -3.72 -7.08
CA PRO A 1 -18.10 -2.96 -8.04
C PRO A 1 -16.79 -2.40 -7.43
N GLY A 2 -16.85 -1.74 -6.26
CA GLY A 2 -15.69 -1.05 -5.66
C GLY A 2 -14.57 -1.92 -5.09
N THR A 3 -14.79 -3.22 -4.88
CA THR A 3 -13.80 -4.12 -4.27
C THR A 3 -12.76 -4.67 -5.26
N ARG A 4 -13.00 -4.54 -6.56
CA ARG A 4 -12.11 -5.12 -7.60
C ARG A 4 -10.70 -4.55 -7.54
N VAL A 5 -10.57 -3.24 -7.30
CA VAL A 5 -9.26 -2.58 -7.21
C VAL A 5 -8.51 -3.08 -5.98
N THR A 6 -9.17 -3.17 -4.82
CA THR A 6 -8.56 -3.68 -3.60
C THR A 6 -8.01 -5.09 -3.80
N PHE A 7 -8.80 -6.01 -4.36
CA PHE A 7 -8.34 -7.38 -4.62
C PHE A 7 -7.21 -7.44 -5.65
N ALA A 8 -7.23 -6.59 -6.69
CA ALA A 8 -6.14 -6.53 -7.65
C ALA A 8 -4.83 -6.07 -7.00
N LEU A 9 -4.87 -5.05 -6.14
CA LEU A 9 -3.70 -4.56 -5.42
C LEU A 9 -3.17 -5.61 -4.43
N VAL A 10 -4.05 -6.29 -3.68
CA VAL A 10 -3.66 -7.42 -2.82
C VAL A 10 -2.95 -8.50 -3.64
N GLY A 11 -3.50 -8.87 -4.80
CA GLY A 11 -2.89 -9.83 -5.72
C GLY A 11 -1.48 -9.43 -6.16
N VAL A 12 -1.27 -8.17 -6.54
CA VAL A 12 0.06 -7.65 -6.92
C VAL A 12 1.09 -7.84 -5.79
N VAL A 13 0.71 -7.52 -4.55
CA VAL A 13 1.62 -7.64 -3.41
C VAL A 13 1.87 -9.11 -3.04
N ALA A 14 0.84 -9.95 -3.08
CA ALA A 14 0.96 -11.39 -2.85
C ALA A 14 1.88 -12.05 -3.89
N ASP A 15 1.69 -11.74 -5.18
CA ASP A 15 2.54 -12.24 -6.27
C ASP A 15 3.99 -11.79 -6.12
N ALA A 16 4.21 -10.54 -5.71
CA ALA A 16 5.56 -10.02 -5.44
C ALA A 16 6.21 -10.73 -4.25
N HIS A 17 5.45 -11.00 -3.19
CA HIS A 17 5.93 -11.75 -2.03
C HIS A 17 6.29 -13.19 -2.39
N ALA A 18 5.41 -13.91 -3.07
CA ALA A 18 5.64 -15.28 -3.54
C ALA A 18 6.86 -15.37 -4.47
N ALA A 19 7.11 -14.33 -5.27
CA ALA A 19 8.28 -14.22 -6.14
C ALA A 19 9.57 -13.76 -5.41
N GLY A 20 9.53 -13.50 -4.11
CA GLY A 20 10.67 -12.97 -3.35
C GLY A 20 11.09 -11.54 -3.74
N ARG A 21 10.22 -10.80 -4.43
CA ARG A 21 10.45 -9.42 -4.91
C ARG A 21 9.99 -8.35 -3.92
N LEU A 22 9.43 -8.77 -2.79
CA LEU A 22 9.10 -7.87 -1.69
C LEU A 22 10.29 -7.84 -0.70
N ALA A 23 11.01 -6.72 -0.69
CA ALA A 23 11.96 -6.42 0.37
C ALA A 23 11.24 -6.46 1.70
N HIS A 24 11.76 -7.19 2.69
CA HIS A 24 11.14 -7.26 4.01
C HIS A 24 11.17 -5.85 4.64
N PRO A 25 10.04 -5.15 4.82
CA PRO A 25 10.01 -3.86 5.51
C PRO A 25 10.07 -4.05 7.03
N GLY A 26 10.39 -5.28 7.48
CA GLY A 26 10.18 -5.78 8.84
C GLY A 26 10.69 -4.85 9.92
N ASP A 27 11.87 -4.26 9.74
CA ASP A 27 12.50 -3.43 10.77
C ASP A 27 11.84 -2.06 10.92
N ALA A 28 11.49 -1.41 9.81
CA ALA A 28 10.83 -0.10 9.84
C ALA A 28 9.39 -0.22 10.37
N ALA A 29 8.63 -1.19 9.85
CA ALA A 29 7.25 -1.42 10.27
C ALA A 29 7.16 -1.87 11.74
N ALA A 30 8.06 -2.74 12.22
CA ALA A 30 8.07 -3.19 13.61
C ALA A 30 8.30 -2.02 14.60
N SER A 31 9.09 -1.02 14.22
CA SER A 31 9.37 0.14 15.10
C SER A 31 8.18 1.07 15.34
N VAL A 32 7.17 1.06 14.46
CA VAL A 32 6.02 1.99 14.51
C VAL A 32 4.69 1.28 14.82
N THR A 33 4.70 -0.04 14.96
CA THR A 33 3.50 -0.86 15.15
C THR A 33 3.39 -1.31 16.60
N SER A 34 2.26 -1.02 17.26
CA SER A 34 1.97 -1.57 18.59
C SER A 34 1.69 -3.08 18.52
N SER A 35 1.78 -3.78 19.65
CA SER A 35 1.42 -5.20 19.74
C SER A 35 0.02 -5.49 19.22
N ASP A 36 -0.93 -4.63 19.59
CA ASP A 36 -2.35 -4.82 19.28
C ASP A 36 -2.58 -4.65 17.78
N LEU A 37 -2.00 -3.61 17.17
CA LEU A 37 -2.09 -3.40 15.73
C LEU A 37 -1.38 -4.52 14.96
N SER A 38 -0.26 -5.03 15.46
CA SER A 38 0.43 -6.16 14.83
C SER A 38 -0.44 -7.42 14.79
N ALA A 39 -1.22 -7.69 15.84
CA ALA A 39 -2.15 -8.81 15.89
C ALA A 39 -3.32 -8.62 14.91
N GLU A 40 -3.88 -7.41 14.82
CA GLU A 40 -4.93 -7.09 13.84
C GLU A 40 -4.43 -7.25 12.39
N LEU A 41 -3.22 -6.81 12.10
CA LEU A 41 -2.61 -6.94 10.76
C LEU A 41 -2.36 -8.40 10.39
N ALA A 42 -1.95 -9.24 11.35
CA ALA A 42 -1.83 -10.68 11.13
C ALA A 42 -3.19 -11.31 10.82
N HIS A 43 -4.24 -10.94 11.57
CA HIS A 43 -5.60 -11.41 11.30
C HIS A 43 -6.12 -10.96 9.92
N LEU A 44 -5.81 -9.73 9.49
CA LEU A 44 -6.13 -9.26 8.14
C LEU A 44 -5.42 -10.06 7.04
N ALA A 45 -4.17 -10.49 7.27
CA ALA A 45 -3.46 -11.39 6.36
C ALA A 45 -4.21 -12.72 6.19
N GLU A 46 -4.66 -13.33 7.28
CA GLU A 46 -5.46 -14.56 7.27
C GLU A 46 -6.78 -14.38 6.52
N LEU A 47 -7.53 -13.31 6.79
CA LEU A 47 -8.80 -13.01 6.13
C LEU A 47 -8.66 -12.84 4.61
N THR A 48 -7.49 -12.40 4.16
CA THR A 48 -7.18 -12.19 2.74
C THR A 48 -6.47 -13.38 2.09
N ASN A 49 -6.25 -14.47 2.84
CA ASN A 49 -5.44 -15.63 2.44
C ASN A 49 -4.06 -15.22 1.91
N SER A 50 -3.43 -14.26 2.60
CA SER A 50 -2.13 -13.71 2.25
C SER A 50 -1.08 -14.19 3.24
N ASP A 51 0.07 -14.65 2.73
CA ASP A 51 1.22 -15.05 3.55
C ASP A 51 2.10 -13.84 3.96
N LEU A 52 1.59 -12.62 3.77
CA LEU A 52 2.34 -11.41 4.10
C LEU A 52 2.54 -11.30 5.62
N PRO A 53 3.76 -10.94 6.07
CA PRO A 53 3.98 -10.56 7.46
C PRO A 53 3.22 -9.26 7.78
N ALA A 54 2.94 -9.01 9.07
CA ALA A 54 2.22 -7.81 9.53
C ALA A 54 2.78 -6.50 8.96
N GLY A 55 4.10 -6.36 8.88
CA GLY A 55 4.74 -5.18 8.27
C GLY A 55 4.46 -5.01 6.77
N GLY A 56 4.32 -6.12 6.03
CA GLY A 56 3.92 -6.10 4.62
C GLY A 56 2.45 -5.69 4.46
N VAL A 57 1.57 -6.16 5.35
CA VAL A 57 0.16 -5.74 5.38
C VAL A 57 0.05 -4.25 5.71
N LEU A 58 0.81 -3.76 6.69
CA LEU A 58 0.86 -2.33 7.01
C LEU A 58 1.33 -1.49 5.83
N GLY A 59 2.43 -1.89 5.20
CA GLY A 59 2.94 -1.21 4.00
C GLY A 59 1.89 -1.16 2.88
N PHE A 60 1.16 -2.26 2.68
CA PHE A 60 0.06 -2.32 1.71
C PHE A 60 -1.05 -1.32 2.05
N LEU A 61 -1.50 -1.28 3.31
CA LEU A 61 -2.52 -0.34 3.76
C LEU A 61 -2.07 1.12 3.56
N VAL A 62 -0.80 1.43 3.85
CA VAL A 62 -0.23 2.76 3.63
C VAL A 62 -0.25 3.12 2.15
N ALA A 63 0.28 2.26 1.28
CA ALA A 63 0.28 2.52 -0.17
C ALA A 63 -1.14 2.67 -0.72
N TRP A 64 -2.05 1.77 -0.33
CA TRP A 64 -3.43 1.78 -0.80
C TRP A 64 -4.18 3.05 -0.38
N THR A 65 -4.10 3.44 0.90
CA THR A 65 -4.78 4.64 1.42
C THR A 65 -4.21 5.91 0.83
N GLN A 66 -2.89 6.01 0.65
CA GLN A 66 -2.26 7.18 0.01
C GLN A 66 -2.66 7.31 -1.46
N MET A 67 -2.71 6.20 -2.22
CA MET A 67 -3.13 6.21 -3.62
C MET A 67 -4.58 6.69 -3.76
N PHE A 68 -5.50 6.16 -2.94
CA PHE A 68 -6.90 6.60 -2.96
C PHE A 68 -7.08 8.03 -2.45
N GLY A 69 -6.27 8.46 -1.48
CA GLY A 69 -6.23 9.86 -1.02
C GLY A 69 -5.83 10.82 -2.13
N LEU A 70 -4.79 10.50 -2.89
CA LEU A 70 -4.34 11.30 -4.02
C LEU A 70 -5.43 11.42 -5.10
N ILE A 71 -5.99 10.29 -5.52
CA ILE A 71 -7.08 10.25 -6.51
C ILE A 71 -8.31 11.03 -5.98
N GLY A 72 -8.64 10.85 -4.71
CA GLY A 72 -9.74 11.57 -4.05
C GLY A 72 -9.52 13.09 -4.09
N PHE A 73 -8.32 13.56 -3.79
CA PHE A 73 -7.97 14.98 -3.86
C PHE A 73 -8.03 15.53 -5.29
N GLU A 74 -7.61 14.76 -6.29
CA GLU A 74 -7.71 15.15 -7.70
C GLU A 74 -9.18 15.30 -8.15
N ILE A 75 -10.01 14.28 -7.89
CA ILE A 75 -11.42 14.27 -8.30
C ILE A 75 -12.24 15.34 -7.56
N THR A 76 -11.88 15.65 -6.32
CA THR A 76 -12.54 16.69 -5.51
C THR A 76 -11.93 18.08 -5.68
N ASN A 77 -10.98 18.25 -6.61
CA ASN A 77 -10.32 19.52 -6.92
C ASN A 77 -9.51 20.15 -5.78
N GLN A 78 -9.11 19.38 -4.77
CA GLN A 78 -8.30 19.90 -3.66
C GLN A 78 -6.89 20.30 -4.09
N THR A 79 -6.36 19.70 -5.17
CA THR A 79 -5.05 20.02 -5.75
C THR A 79 -5.13 20.96 -6.95
N ARG A 80 -6.32 21.48 -7.28
CA ARG A 80 -6.53 22.35 -8.44
C ARG A 80 -5.63 23.58 -8.34
N ASN A 81 -4.88 23.85 -9.41
CA ASN A 81 -3.90 24.95 -9.51
C ASN A 81 -2.72 24.87 -8.52
N MET A 82 -2.60 23.82 -7.70
CA MET A 82 -1.42 23.59 -6.87
C MET A 82 -0.36 22.79 -7.63
N VAL A 83 -0.80 21.75 -8.33
CA VAL A 83 0.05 20.91 -9.19
C VAL A 83 -0.67 20.74 -10.51
N THR A 84 -0.03 21.16 -11.60
CA THR A 84 -0.61 21.08 -12.96
C THR A 84 -0.20 19.80 -13.69
N ALA A 85 0.89 19.15 -13.27
CA ALA A 85 1.39 17.90 -13.82
C ALA A 85 0.77 16.68 -13.10
N HIS A 86 -0.57 16.56 -13.15
CA HIS A 86 -1.35 15.55 -12.40
C HIS A 86 -0.87 14.10 -12.65
N ALA A 87 -0.75 13.70 -13.92
CA ALA A 87 -0.28 12.36 -14.27
C ALA A 87 1.14 12.07 -13.75
N SER A 88 2.06 13.03 -13.88
CA SER A 88 3.42 12.88 -13.38
C SER A 88 3.49 12.80 -11.86
N LEU A 89 2.63 13.53 -11.15
CA LEU A 89 2.49 13.43 -9.70
C LEU A 89 1.99 12.03 -9.29
N PHE A 90 0.97 11.52 -9.98
CA PHE A 90 0.46 10.17 -9.75
C PHE A 90 1.54 9.11 -9.96
N ASP A 91 2.26 9.15 -11.09
CA ASP A 91 3.32 8.19 -11.39
C ASP A 91 4.45 8.24 -10.34
N ALA A 92 4.88 9.44 -9.94
CA ALA A 92 5.94 9.61 -8.96
C ALA A 92 5.53 9.08 -7.57
N THR A 93 4.30 9.37 -7.15
CA THR A 93 3.77 8.94 -5.84
C THR A 93 3.54 7.43 -5.77
N VAL A 94 2.98 6.81 -6.80
CA VAL A 94 2.81 5.35 -6.87
C VAL A 94 4.16 4.64 -6.86
N ARG A 95 5.17 5.16 -7.58
CA ARG A 95 6.54 4.61 -7.52
C ARG A 95 7.15 4.73 -6.13
N LEU A 96 6.98 5.87 -5.46
CA LEU A 96 7.48 6.08 -4.10
C LEU A 96 6.80 5.12 -3.11
N GLN A 97 5.49 4.93 -3.23
CA GLN A 97 4.71 3.99 -2.42
C GLN A 97 5.18 2.54 -2.64
N ALA A 98 5.44 2.14 -3.89
CA ALA A 98 5.98 0.83 -4.21
C ALA A 98 7.36 0.61 -3.54
N LEU A 99 8.24 1.62 -3.58
CA LEU A 99 9.53 1.57 -2.90
C LEU A 99 9.39 1.48 -1.38
N GLN A 100 8.47 2.23 -0.78
CA GLN A 100 8.18 2.17 0.66
C GLN A 100 7.63 0.82 1.09
N LEU A 101 6.81 0.19 0.24
CA LEU A 101 6.31 -1.17 0.41
C LEU A 101 7.41 -2.23 0.24
N GLY A 102 8.54 -1.87 -0.38
CA GLY A 102 9.65 -2.79 -0.64
C GLY A 102 9.56 -3.53 -1.98
N LEU A 103 8.67 -3.12 -2.89
CA LEU A 103 8.59 -3.70 -4.23
C LEU A 103 9.84 -3.37 -5.05
N ARG A 104 10.41 -4.39 -5.70
CA ARG A 104 11.60 -4.30 -6.55
C ARG A 104 11.37 -4.87 -7.95
#